data_AF-A0A381NSP5-F1
#
_entry.id   AF-A0A381NSP5-F1
#
_cell.length_a   1.000
_cell.length_b   1.000
_cell.length_c   1.000
_cell.angle_alpha   90.00
_cell.angle_beta   90.00
_cell.angle_gamma   90.00
#
_symmetry.space_group_name_H-M   'P 1'
#
loop_
_entity.id
_entity.type
_entity.pdbx_description
1 polymer ?
#
loop_
_entity_poly.entity_id
_entity_poly.type
_entity_poly.pdbx_seq_one_letter_code
_entity_poly.pdbx_strand_id
1 'polypeptide(L)'
;MIKELAARNFSRHISENAYPGRGIVLGRNHENSWIVIYWIMGRSSNSRNRIFTHENGILRTEAADLSIVEDPSLIIYNAMRDLDD
;
A
#
# COMPACT_ATOMS: atom_id res chain seq x y z
N MET A 1 -26.18 0.81 5.96
CA MET A 1 -25.27 1.91 6.36
C MET A 1 -23.77 1.60 6.18
N ILE A 2 -23.14 0.69 6.93
CA ILE A 2 -21.67 0.45 6.80
C ILE A 2 -21.27 -0.15 5.44
N LYS A 3 -22.01 -1.16 4.96
CA LYS A 3 -21.75 -1.79 3.65
C LYS A 3 -21.90 -0.81 2.48
N GLU A 4 -22.93 0.04 2.51
CA GLU A 4 -23.14 1.05 1.46
C GLU A 4 -22.07 2.13 1.48
N LEU A 5 -21.62 2.56 2.67
CA LEU A 5 -20.50 3.49 2.80
C LEU A 5 -19.21 2.88 2.24
N ALA A 6 -18.93 1.62 2.57
CA ALA A 6 -17.77 0.89 2.02
C ALA A 6 -17.85 0.78 0.50
N ALA A 7 -19.01 0.44 -0.06
CA ALA A 7 -19.21 0.37 -1.51
C ALA A 7 -19.00 1.72 -2.21
N ARG A 8 -19.54 2.82 -1.64
CA ARG A 8 -19.32 4.17 -2.17
C ARG A 8 -17.85 4.59 -2.12
N ASN A 9 -17.17 4.30 -1.01
CA ASN A 9 -15.75 4.62 -0.87
C ASN A 9 -14.90 3.82 -1.86
N PHE A 10 -15.18 2.52 -2.02
CA PHE A 10 -14.52 1.68 -3.02
C PHE A 10 -14.72 2.21 -4.43
N SER A 11 -15.96 2.53 -4.82
CA SER A 11 -16.26 3.07 -6.16
C SER A 11 -15.49 4.36 -6.41
N ARG A 12 -15.66 5.35 -5.54
CA ARG A 12 -15.12 6.71 -5.72
C ARG A 12 -13.59 6.77 -5.65
N HIS A 13 -12.99 6.07 -4.70
CA HIS A 13 -11.56 6.26 -4.39
C HIS A 13 -10.65 5.23 -5.06
N ILE A 14 -11.18 4.08 -5.48
CA ILE A 14 -10.39 2.98 -6.04
C ILE A 14 -10.88 2.64 -7.45
N SER A 15 -12.15 2.26 -7.64
CA SER A 15 -12.63 1.77 -8.95
C SER A 15 -12.70 2.84 -10.03
N GLU A 16 -13.17 4.05 -9.70
CA GLU A 16 -13.33 5.18 -10.63
C GLU A 16 -12.08 6.07 -10.69
N ASN A 17 -11.09 5.80 -9.84
CA ASN A 17 -9.85 6.55 -9.78
C ASN A 17 -8.74 5.74 -10.44
N ALA A 18 -8.33 6.10 -11.65
CA ALA A 18 -7.25 5.41 -12.37
C ALA A 18 -5.88 5.48 -11.65
N TYR A 19 -5.71 6.42 -10.71
CA TYR A 19 -4.50 6.56 -9.92
C TYR A 19 -4.83 6.85 -8.45
N PRO A 20 -5.20 5.83 -7.64
CA PRO A 20 -5.45 5.98 -6.21
C PRO A 20 -4.18 6.29 -5.41
N GLY A 21 -3.00 6.17 -6.02
CA GLY A 21 -1.72 6.37 -5.35
C GLY A 21 -1.39 5.19 -4.44
N ARG A 22 -0.79 5.48 -3.28
CA ARG A 22 -0.57 4.48 -2.23
C ARG A 22 -1.82 4.37 -1.39
N GLY A 23 -2.23 3.16 -1.04
CA GLY A 23 -3.44 2.98 -0.25
C GLY A 23 -3.40 1.77 0.66
N ILE A 24 -4.35 1.78 1.59
CA ILE A 24 -4.58 0.72 2.56
C ILE A 24 -6.08 0.49 2.70
N VAL A 25 -6.50 -0.78 2.75
CA VAL A 25 -7.86 -1.19 3.07
C VAL A 25 -7.79 -2.16 4.24
N LEU A 26 -8.59 -1.91 5.27
CA LEU A 26 -8.81 -2.80 6.39
C LEU A 26 -10.28 -3.26 6.36
N GLY A 27 -10.50 -4.56 6.47
CA GLY A 27 -11.85 -5.12 6.50
C GLY A 27 -11.88 -6.54 7.03
N ARG A 28 -13.03 -7.18 6.91
CA ARG A 28 -13.21 -8.60 7.22
C ARG A 28 -13.65 -9.38 5.99
N ASN A 29 -13.18 -10.62 5.85
CA ASN A 29 -13.68 -11.54 4.83
C ASN A 29 -15.01 -12.19 5.26
N HIS A 30 -15.51 -13.12 4.44
CA HIS A 30 -16.73 -13.89 4.71
C HIS A 30 -16.63 -14.81 5.94
N GLU A 31 -15.41 -15.12 6.39
CA GLU A 31 -15.11 -15.93 7.58
C GLU A 31 -14.91 -15.06 8.84
N ASN A 32 -15.16 -13.74 8.77
CA ASN A 32 -14.91 -12.76 9.82
C ASN A 32 -13.44 -12.52 10.20
N SER A 33 -12.47 -13.03 9.43
CA SER A 33 -11.04 -12.75 9.60
C SER A 33 -10.70 -11.32 9.19
N TRP A 34 -9.92 -10.61 10.00
CA TRP A 34 -9.38 -9.30 9.64
C TRP A 34 -8.37 -9.43 8.48
N ILE A 35 -8.49 -8.53 7.50
CA ILE A 35 -7.61 -8.47 6.34
C ILE A 35 -7.13 -7.04 6.19
N VAL A 36 -5.82 -6.88 6.00
CA VAL A 36 -5.19 -5.63 5.57
C VAL A 36 -4.67 -5.81 4.14
N ILE A 37 -5.06 -4.92 3.24
CA ILE A 37 -4.54 -4.84 1.87
C ILE A 37 -3.78 -3.53 1.75
N TYR A 38 -2.53 -3.59 1.31
CA TYR A 38 -1.69 -2.41 1.04
C TYR A 38 -1.15 -2.47 -0.38
N TRP A 39 -1.04 -1.29 -1.01
CA TRP A 39 -0.44 -1.18 -2.33
C TRP A 39 0.30 0.15 -2.51
N ILE A 40 1.20 0.15 -3.50
CA ILE A 40 1.92 1.34 -3.96
C ILE A 40 1.68 1.59 -5.44
N MET A 41 1.71 2.86 -5.81
CA MET A 41 1.79 3.31 -7.21
C MET A 41 2.82 4.44 -7.31
N GLY A 42 3.36 4.69 -8.50
CA GLY A 42 4.30 5.78 -8.78
C GLY A 42 3.94 6.57 -10.04
N ARG A 43 4.24 7.88 -10.05
CA ARG A 43 4.06 8.78 -11.23
C ARG A 43 5.37 9.34 -11.76
N SER A 44 6.32 9.62 -10.87
CA SER A 44 7.67 10.02 -11.22
C SER A 44 8.58 8.81 -11.36
N SER A 45 9.74 8.97 -11.99
CA SER A 45 10.78 7.95 -12.02
C SER A 45 11.16 7.51 -10.61
N ASN A 46 11.41 8.46 -9.70
CA ASN A 46 11.74 8.15 -8.31
C ASN A 46 10.63 7.37 -7.58
N SER A 47 9.35 7.77 -7.70
CA SER A 47 8.24 7.07 -7.03
C SER A 47 7.85 5.72 -7.64
N ARG A 48 8.26 5.45 -8.89
CA ARG A 48 8.14 4.12 -9.53
C ARG A 48 9.33 3.22 -9.21
N ASN A 49 10.47 3.78 -8.84
CA ASN A 49 11.68 3.04 -8.50
C ASN A 49 11.60 2.39 -7.11
N ARG A 50 10.60 1.54 -6.88
CA ARG A 50 10.47 0.84 -5.62
C ARG A 50 9.76 -0.50 -5.75
N ILE A 51 10.23 -1.45 -4.97
CA ILE A 51 9.67 -2.80 -4.82
C ILE A 51 9.36 -3.06 -3.35
N PHE A 52 8.52 -4.05 -3.10
CA PHE A 52 8.34 -4.57 -1.76
C PHE A 52 9.40 -5.60 -1.43
N THR A 53 9.95 -5.52 -0.22
CA THR A 53 10.72 -6.58 0.41
C THR A 53 10.09 -6.93 1.75
N HIS A 54 10.16 -8.20 2.12
CA HIS A 54 9.60 -8.71 3.34
C HIS A 54 10.65 -9.54 4.07
N GLU A 55 11.02 -9.10 5.27
CA GLU A 55 12.02 -9.77 6.11
C GLU A 55 11.66 -9.54 7.59
N ASN A 56 11.77 -10.59 8.41
CA ASN A 56 11.56 -10.53 9.86
C ASN A 56 10.26 -9.81 10.28
N GLY A 57 9.13 -10.13 9.62
CA GLY A 57 7.82 -9.55 9.92
C GLY A 57 7.66 -8.09 9.48
N ILE A 58 8.59 -7.53 8.71
CA ILE A 58 8.52 -6.16 8.21
C ILE A 58 8.36 -6.18 6.70
N LEU A 59 7.22 -5.68 6.22
CA LEU A 59 7.04 -5.33 4.82
C LEU A 59 7.51 -3.90 4.61
N ARG A 60 8.55 -3.69 3.80
CA ARG A 60 9.08 -2.36 3.51
C ARG A 60 9.20 -2.13 2.01
N THR A 61 9.33 -0.86 1.64
CA THR A 61 9.70 -0.48 0.28
C THR A 61 11.21 -0.30 0.18
N GLU A 62 11.79 -0.82 -0.89
CA GLU A 62 13.19 -0.63 -1.26
C GLU A 62 13.30 -0.08 -2.68
N ALA A 63 14.40 0.60 -2.99
CA ALA A 63 14.67 1.03 -4.37
C ALA A 63 14.84 -0.19 -5.27
N ALA A 64 14.20 -0.18 -6.45
CA ALA A 64 14.40 -1.25 -7.43
C ALA A 64 15.79 -1.15 -8.07
N ASP A 65 16.26 0.08 -8.29
CA ASP A 65 17.59 0.43 -8.78
C ASP A 65 18.16 1.55 -7.91
N LEU A 66 19.21 1.25 -7.14
CA LEU A 66 19.86 2.21 -6.24
C LEU A 66 20.56 3.35 -6.99
N SER A 67 20.92 3.17 -8.26
CA SER A 67 21.69 4.17 -9.02
C SER A 67 20.88 5.38 -9.46
N ILE A 68 19.55 5.28 -9.46
CA ILE A 68 18.62 6.33 -9.93
C ILE A 68 17.72 6.88 -8.82
N VAL A 69 18.09 6.64 -7.55
CA VAL A 69 17.36 7.19 -6.39
C VAL A 69 17.62 8.69 -6.29
N GLU A 70 16.53 9.47 -6.25
CA GLU A 70 16.58 10.90 -5.94
C GLU A 70 16.39 11.08 -4.42
N ASP A 71 15.36 11.80 -3.97
CA ASP A 71 15.02 11.87 -2.54
C ASP A 71 14.36 10.54 -2.07
N PRO A 72 14.99 9.79 -1.15
CA PRO A 72 14.46 8.51 -0.67
C PRO A 72 13.31 8.66 0.34
N SER A 73 13.10 9.86 0.91
CA SER A 73 12.23 10.08 2.07
C SER A 73 10.78 9.63 1.86
N LEU A 74 10.30 9.66 0.61
CA LEU A 74 8.94 9.28 0.25
C LEU A 74 8.81 7.90 -0.41
N ILE A 75 9.93 7.21 -0.65
CA ILE A 75 9.97 5.95 -1.40
C ILE A 75 10.56 4.77 -0.61
N ILE A 76 11.30 5.00 0.47
CA ILE A 76 11.85 3.95 1.36
C ILE A 76 11.23 4.10 2.76
N TYR A 77 10.35 3.18 3.14
CA TYR A 77 9.69 3.16 4.45
C TYR A 77 9.11 1.77 4.75
N ASN A 78 8.76 1.52 6.02
CA ASN A 78 8.06 0.29 6.41
C ASN A 78 6.57 0.47 6.12
N ALA A 79 6.03 -0.37 5.25
CA ALA A 79 4.63 -0.37 4.85
C ALA A 79 3.74 -1.12 5.86
N MET A 80 4.24 -2.24 6.39
CA MET A 80 3.60 -3.00 7.47
C MET A 80 4.67 -3.57 8.40
N ARG A 81 4.27 -3.81 9.65
CA ARG A 81 5.06 -4.55 10.62
C ARG A 81 4.12 -5.49 11.36
N ASP A 82 4.55 -6.72 11.54
CA ASP A 82 3.97 -7.62 12.51
C ASP A 82 4.23 -7.02 13.90
N LEU A 83 3.22 -7.12 14.76
CA LEU A 83 3.39 -6.84 16.18
C LEU A 83 3.76 -8.18 16.80
N ASP A 84 4.92 -8.25 17.45
CA ASP A 84 5.21 -9.35 18.36
C ASP A 84 4.12 -9.36 19.46
N ASP A 85 3.73 -10.55 19.93
CA ASP A 85 2.74 -10.73 21.00
C ASP A 85 3.14 -10.04 22.32
#